data_AF-A0A142BJ10-F1
#
_entry.id   AF-A0A142BJ10-F1
#
_cell.length_a   1.000
_cell.length_b   1.000
_cell.length_c   1.000
_cell.angle_alpha   90.00
_cell.angle_beta   90.00
_cell.angle_gamma   90.00
#
_symmetry.space_group_name_H-M   'P 1'
#
loop_
_entity.id
_entity.type
_entity.pdbx_description
1 polymer ?
#
loop_
_entity_poly.entity_id
_entity_poly.type
_entity_poly.pdbx_seq_one_letter_code
_entity_poly.pdbx_strand_id
1 'polypeptide(L)'
;MLDAFAYGTFDIGERSLSLRVGQQVVSWGTSLYIPGMSTAQSPADASKSVIPGVEVKDIYLPVGQVLAQFDMTDNLSVSAYSQWEWKKTEVNESGSYFSYTDMLDEAGKSILIEGQPVSFSRGTDIDAKDTGQWGVAFEYYAENLGYGTDFGLYYMNYHDKNPSVIRSFGPHPQAPNVIIPTTYHLEYAEDIKLTGASFSTVIGNTNIGGEIAHRKDAVALVDSQAGPVPKRGSTAQVQLSAIHSFGQTSFADEVLFTGEIGYNRVLDVKDGSVSDLTDDRSGSGMGGMITLKYNNVAPATNLEVPVSFSKNFNGHSAAGTFTNGQNTDRMSIAAKVFYKDNIEASVAYTAYFGDAKDNKYTDRDFASINLKYSF
;
A
#
# COMPACT_ATOMS: atom_id res chain seq x y z
N MET A 1 -7.93 13.28 8.01
CA MET A 1 -9.38 13.52 8.28
C MET A 1 -10.02 12.17 8.63
N LEU A 2 -11.02 12.17 9.52
CA LEU A 2 -11.83 11.00 9.85
C LEU A 2 -12.91 10.79 8.77
N ASP A 3 -13.33 9.56 8.54
CA ASP A 3 -14.43 9.20 7.62
C ASP A 3 -15.71 10.01 7.93
N ALA A 4 -16.34 10.52 6.88
CA ALA A 4 -17.59 11.29 6.96
C ALA A 4 -18.45 11.04 5.73
N PHE A 5 -19.42 10.13 5.84
CA PHE A 5 -20.30 9.75 4.74
C PHE A 5 -21.73 9.51 5.21
N ALA A 6 -22.68 9.68 4.29
CA ALA A 6 -24.04 9.21 4.44
C ALA A 6 -24.17 7.83 3.80
N TYR A 7 -24.99 6.96 4.38
CA TYR A 7 -25.27 5.64 3.84
C TYR A 7 -26.77 5.33 3.88
N GLY A 8 -27.20 4.42 3.01
CA GLY A 8 -28.58 3.94 2.99
C GLY A 8 -28.70 2.65 2.19
N THR A 9 -29.64 1.80 2.61
CA THR A 9 -29.98 0.56 1.93
C THR A 9 -31.42 0.64 1.45
N PHE A 10 -31.66 0.24 0.21
CA PHE A 10 -32.95 0.34 -0.46
C PHE A 10 -33.32 -1.03 -1.05
N ASP A 11 -34.54 -1.47 -0.78
CA ASP A 11 -35.08 -2.68 -1.39
C ASP A 11 -35.56 -2.38 -2.82
N ILE A 12 -35.01 -3.10 -3.79
CA ILE A 12 -35.43 -3.10 -5.19
C ILE A 12 -36.01 -4.49 -5.49
N GLY A 13 -37.31 -4.64 -5.26
CA GLY A 13 -37.98 -5.95 -5.30
C GLY A 13 -37.52 -6.81 -4.14
N GLU A 14 -36.94 -7.98 -4.41
CA GLU A 14 -36.36 -8.88 -3.41
C GLU A 14 -34.84 -8.69 -3.25
N ARG A 15 -34.27 -7.67 -3.90
CA ARG A 15 -32.82 -7.39 -3.90
C ARG A 15 -32.52 -6.11 -3.14
N SER A 16 -31.32 -6.02 -2.60
CA SER A 16 -30.85 -4.88 -1.83
C SER A 16 -29.86 -4.03 -2.65
N LEU A 17 -30.05 -2.70 -2.60
CA LEU A 17 -29.10 -1.71 -3.09
C LEU A 17 -28.57 -0.91 -1.90
N SER A 18 -27.27 -1.00 -1.64
CA SER A 18 -26.56 -0.17 -0.67
C SER A 18 -25.86 1.00 -1.36
N LEU A 19 -26.01 2.20 -0.82
CA LEU A 19 -25.34 3.42 -1.28
C LEU A 19 -24.55 4.04 -0.13
N ARG A 20 -23.31 4.45 -0.40
CA ARG A 20 -22.49 5.28 0.49
C ARG A 20 -21.96 6.49 -0.27
N VAL A 21 -22.12 7.69 0.26
CA VAL A 21 -21.70 8.94 -0.37
C VAL A 21 -20.99 9.82 0.65
N GLY A 22 -19.75 10.21 0.36
CA GLY A 22 -18.98 11.12 1.19
C GLY A 22 -17.50 10.77 1.23
N GLN A 23 -16.82 11.22 2.28
CA GLN A 23 -15.43 10.88 2.55
C GLN A 23 -15.35 9.50 3.19
N GLN A 24 -14.88 8.53 2.43
CA GLN A 24 -14.81 7.13 2.83
C GLN A 24 -13.60 6.44 2.21
N VAL A 25 -13.20 5.31 2.79
CA VAL A 25 -12.24 4.37 2.20
C VAL A 25 -13.01 3.28 1.46
N VAL A 26 -12.65 3.04 0.21
CA VAL A 26 -13.05 1.85 -0.56
C VAL A 26 -11.79 1.03 -0.81
N SER A 27 -11.86 -0.25 -0.49
CA SER A 27 -10.71 -1.16 -0.53
C SER A 27 -11.16 -2.56 -0.93
N TRP A 28 -11.02 -2.85 -2.22
CA TRP A 28 -11.24 -4.18 -2.79
C TRP A 28 -9.95 -5.00 -2.81
N GLY A 29 -10.08 -6.32 -2.78
CA GLY A 29 -8.96 -7.27 -2.76
C GLY A 29 -8.65 -7.83 -1.36
N THR A 30 -7.68 -8.74 -1.33
CA THR A 30 -7.35 -9.59 -0.17
C THR A 30 -5.98 -9.30 0.44
N SER A 31 -5.34 -8.21 0.03
CA SER A 31 -4.02 -7.80 0.55
C SER A 31 -4.09 -7.45 2.04
N LEU A 32 -3.05 -7.83 2.77
CA LEU A 32 -2.90 -7.58 4.21
C LEU A 32 -1.75 -6.62 4.49
N TYR A 33 -0.57 -6.89 3.94
CA TYR A 33 0.68 -6.17 4.21
C TYR A 33 1.32 -5.57 2.96
N ILE A 34 1.11 -6.21 1.80
CA ILE A 34 1.71 -5.78 0.54
C ILE A 34 0.67 -4.97 -0.23
N PRO A 35 0.98 -3.74 -0.66
CA PRO A 35 0.02 -2.90 -1.37
C PRO A 35 -0.44 -3.55 -2.69
N GLY A 36 -1.68 -4.03 -2.74
CA GLY A 36 -2.30 -4.71 -3.87
C GLY A 36 -3.18 -3.80 -4.71
N MET A 37 -4.30 -4.33 -5.24
CA MET A 37 -5.23 -3.54 -6.06
C MET A 37 -5.97 -2.45 -5.29
N SER A 38 -6.09 -2.59 -3.97
CA SER A 38 -6.73 -1.59 -3.09
C SER A 38 -6.08 -0.20 -3.16
N THR A 39 -4.78 -0.13 -3.46
CA THR A 39 -4.04 1.13 -3.65
C THR A 39 -4.53 1.98 -4.82
N ALA A 40 -5.24 1.38 -5.78
CA ALA A 40 -5.84 2.12 -6.89
C ALA A 40 -7.03 2.98 -6.43
N GLN A 41 -7.65 2.63 -5.30
CA GLN A 41 -8.91 3.22 -4.84
C GLN A 41 -8.69 4.29 -3.77
N SER A 42 -7.70 4.08 -2.90
CA SER A 42 -7.48 4.97 -1.76
C SER A 42 -6.00 5.39 -1.66
N PRO A 43 -5.72 6.69 -1.44
CA PRO A 43 -4.40 7.14 -1.03
C PRO A 43 -4.06 6.57 0.34
N ALA A 44 -2.77 6.47 0.64
CA ALA A 44 -2.29 6.00 1.94
C ALA A 44 -1.54 7.09 2.71
N ASP A 45 -1.52 6.96 4.02
CA ASP A 45 -0.55 7.60 4.90
C ASP A 45 0.65 6.66 5.06
N ALA A 46 1.63 6.81 4.16
CA ALA A 46 2.81 5.95 4.17
C ALA A 46 3.71 6.19 5.39
N SER A 47 3.55 7.32 6.11
CA SER A 47 4.27 7.56 7.36
C SER A 47 3.91 6.54 8.43
N LYS A 48 2.68 6.00 8.39
CA LYS A 48 2.22 4.94 9.28
C LYS A 48 2.73 3.56 8.92
N SER A 49 3.33 3.35 7.74
CA SER A 49 3.85 2.05 7.34
C SER A 49 4.97 1.53 8.25
N VAL A 50 5.65 2.41 8.98
CA VAL A 50 6.69 2.05 9.96
C VAL A 50 6.11 1.45 11.25
N ILE A 51 4.79 1.60 11.49
CA ILE A 51 4.11 1.01 12.63
C ILE A 51 4.18 -0.52 12.52
N PRO A 52 4.67 -1.22 13.56
CA PRO A 52 4.73 -2.67 13.57
C PRO A 52 3.37 -3.33 13.32
N GLY A 53 3.34 -4.21 12.32
CA GLY A 53 2.17 -5.04 12.08
C GLY A 53 0.95 -4.33 11.50
N VAL A 54 1.10 -3.09 11.03
CA VAL A 54 0.02 -2.36 10.39
C VAL A 54 -0.38 -3.03 9.07
N GLU A 55 -1.69 -3.18 8.84
CA GLU A 55 -2.21 -3.67 7.57
C GLU A 55 -2.35 -2.53 6.56
N VAL A 56 -2.34 -2.84 5.26
CA VAL A 56 -2.49 -1.85 4.18
C VAL A 56 -3.79 -1.08 4.30
N LYS A 57 -4.85 -1.71 4.82
CA LYS A 57 -6.17 -1.09 4.96
C LYS A 57 -6.21 -0.07 6.11
N ASP A 58 -5.35 -0.22 7.12
CA ASP A 58 -5.29 0.66 8.29
C ASP A 58 -4.65 2.02 7.99
N ILE A 59 -3.87 2.10 6.90
CA ILE A 59 -3.18 3.32 6.50
C ILE A 59 -3.90 4.08 5.38
N TYR A 60 -5.02 3.58 4.87
CA TYR A 60 -5.77 4.29 3.83
C TYR A 60 -6.45 5.54 4.37
N LEU A 61 -6.44 6.58 3.55
CA LEU A 61 -7.03 7.87 3.85
C LEU A 61 -8.34 8.04 3.08
N PRO A 62 -9.40 8.58 3.72
CA PRO A 62 -10.67 8.77 3.04
C PRO A 62 -10.62 9.86 1.97
N VAL A 63 -11.35 9.60 0.90
CA VAL A 63 -11.59 10.52 -0.22
C VAL A 63 -13.08 10.63 -0.51
N GLY A 64 -13.50 11.76 -1.06
CA GLY A 64 -14.84 12.00 -1.56
C GLY A 64 -15.18 11.06 -2.73
N GLN A 65 -16.09 10.13 -2.46
CA GLN A 65 -16.56 9.16 -3.44
C GLN A 65 -17.98 8.67 -3.14
N VAL A 66 -18.63 8.13 -4.17
CA VAL A 66 -19.86 7.37 -4.08
C VAL A 66 -19.54 5.92 -4.35
N LEU A 67 -20.07 5.03 -3.52
CA LEU A 67 -20.08 3.59 -3.73
C LEU A 67 -21.54 3.14 -3.79
N ALA A 68 -21.87 2.38 -4.81
CA ALA A 68 -23.13 1.64 -4.93
C ALA A 68 -22.83 0.15 -4.96
N GLN A 69 -23.61 -0.65 -4.23
CA GLN A 69 -23.52 -2.10 -4.22
C GLN A 69 -24.91 -2.68 -4.36
N PHE A 70 -25.10 -3.53 -5.38
CA PHE A 70 -26.37 -4.17 -5.69
C PHE A 70 -26.22 -5.68 -5.64
N ASP A 71 -27.05 -6.32 -4.83
CA ASP A 71 -27.11 -7.78 -4.74
C ASP A 71 -27.90 -8.30 -5.95
N MET A 72 -27.22 -8.75 -7.00
CA MET A 72 -27.85 -9.25 -8.22
C MET A 72 -28.58 -10.58 -7.98
N THR A 73 -27.95 -11.48 -7.23
CA THR A 73 -28.50 -12.76 -6.79
C THR A 73 -28.16 -12.98 -5.31
N ASP A 74 -28.55 -14.13 -4.74
CA ASP A 74 -28.23 -14.48 -3.35
C ASP A 74 -26.72 -14.68 -3.13
N ASN A 75 -25.95 -14.83 -4.21
CA ASN A 75 -24.54 -15.17 -4.20
C ASN A 75 -23.70 -14.37 -5.19
N LEU A 76 -24.26 -13.33 -5.82
CA LEU A 76 -23.56 -12.43 -6.74
C LEU A 76 -23.93 -11.00 -6.41
N SER A 77 -22.94 -10.18 -6.07
CA SER A 77 -23.08 -8.73 -5.92
C SER A 77 -22.31 -8.00 -7.04
N VAL A 78 -22.82 -6.82 -7.39
CA VAL A 78 -22.13 -5.88 -8.27
C VAL A 78 -21.96 -4.57 -7.53
N SER A 79 -20.72 -4.13 -7.42
CA SER A 79 -20.37 -2.86 -6.80
C SER A 79 -19.75 -1.92 -7.82
N ALA A 80 -20.03 -0.62 -7.70
CA ALA A 80 -19.40 0.40 -8.52
C ALA A 80 -19.10 1.63 -7.66
N TYR A 81 -17.93 2.23 -7.86
CA TYR A 81 -17.60 3.52 -7.26
C TYR A 81 -17.28 4.57 -8.30
N SER A 82 -17.51 5.83 -7.93
CA SER A 82 -17.01 7.00 -8.65
C SER A 82 -16.46 7.99 -7.63
N GLN A 83 -15.22 8.42 -7.85
CA GLN A 83 -14.48 9.30 -6.96
C GLN A 83 -14.37 10.69 -7.62
N TRP A 84 -14.65 11.73 -6.82
CA TRP A 84 -14.60 13.14 -7.25
C TRP A 84 -13.57 13.96 -6.47
N GLU A 85 -12.82 13.34 -5.58
CA GLU A 85 -11.73 13.97 -4.82
C GLU A 85 -10.48 13.11 -4.99
N TRP A 86 -9.46 13.61 -5.67
CA TRP A 86 -8.15 13.00 -5.72
C TRP A 86 -7.26 13.56 -4.60
N LYS A 87 -6.42 12.71 -4.05
CA LYS A 87 -5.37 13.06 -3.08
C LYS A 87 -4.15 12.20 -3.36
N LYS A 88 -2.96 12.75 -3.12
CA LYS A 88 -1.70 12.00 -3.12
C LYS A 88 -1.54 11.17 -1.85
N THR A 89 -0.74 10.12 -1.94
CA THR A 89 -0.20 9.39 -0.79
C THR A 89 0.67 10.34 0.04
N GLU A 90 0.42 10.38 1.34
CA GLU A 90 1.25 11.14 2.28
C GLU A 90 2.52 10.34 2.58
N VAL A 91 3.67 11.02 2.59
CA VAL A 91 4.99 10.42 2.85
C VAL A 91 5.65 11.11 4.05
N ASN A 92 6.68 10.48 4.62
CA ASN A 92 7.45 11.09 5.70
C ASN A 92 8.04 12.44 5.27
N GLU A 93 7.88 13.47 6.10
CA GLU A 93 8.40 14.81 5.86
C GLU A 93 9.94 14.84 5.82
N SER A 94 10.53 15.71 4.99
CA SER A 94 11.98 15.83 4.81
C SER A 94 12.63 16.20 6.14
N GLY A 95 13.74 15.53 6.46
CA GLY A 95 14.42 15.69 7.74
C GLY A 95 13.79 14.95 8.92
N SER A 96 12.62 14.33 8.78
CA SER A 96 12.09 13.40 9.80
C SER A 96 12.93 12.12 9.89
N TYR A 97 12.92 11.46 11.05
CA TYR A 97 13.71 10.25 11.29
C TYR A 97 13.46 9.13 10.27
N PHE A 98 12.21 9.01 9.79
CA PHE A 98 11.82 7.99 8.80
C PHE A 98 11.81 8.50 7.36
N SER A 99 12.14 9.77 7.09
CA SER A 99 12.33 10.20 5.70
C SER A 99 13.64 9.66 5.15
N TYR A 100 13.55 9.00 4.00
CA TYR A 100 14.72 8.46 3.28
C TYR A 100 15.02 9.25 1.99
N THR A 101 14.26 10.32 1.74
CA THR A 101 14.38 11.12 0.52
C THR A 101 13.84 12.53 0.75
N ASP A 102 14.58 13.53 0.30
CA ASP A 102 14.26 14.96 0.52
C ASP A 102 13.44 15.60 -0.63
N MET A 103 12.93 14.77 -1.56
CA MET A 103 12.30 15.25 -2.79
C MET A 103 10.80 15.00 -2.89
N LEU A 104 10.20 14.20 -2.02
CA LEU A 104 8.82 13.72 -2.21
C LEU A 104 7.79 14.45 -1.34
N ASP A 105 8.13 14.84 -0.12
CA ASP A 105 7.23 15.54 0.79
C ASP A 105 7.11 17.04 0.47
N GLU A 106 6.22 17.75 1.15
CA GLU A 106 5.95 19.19 0.95
C GLU A 106 7.12 20.11 1.32
N ALA A 107 8.01 19.70 2.23
CA ALA A 107 9.16 20.48 2.67
C ALA A 107 10.35 20.40 1.69
N GLY A 108 10.33 19.47 0.72
CA GLY A 108 11.36 19.33 -0.31
C GLY A 108 11.54 20.61 -1.15
N LYS A 109 12.75 21.19 -1.13
CA LYS A 109 13.07 22.47 -1.81
C LYS A 109 14.06 22.35 -2.96
N SER A 110 15.06 21.49 -2.83
CA SER A 110 16.12 21.33 -3.83
C SER A 110 16.83 19.99 -3.67
N ILE A 111 17.33 19.45 -4.77
CA ILE A 111 18.15 18.24 -4.77
C ILE A 111 19.58 18.62 -5.14
N LEU A 112 20.56 18.09 -4.41
CA LEU A 112 21.97 18.23 -4.74
C LEU A 112 22.34 17.28 -5.87
N ILE A 113 23.12 17.75 -6.83
CA ILE A 113 23.74 16.88 -7.83
C ILE A 113 24.95 16.21 -7.17
N GLU A 114 24.93 14.88 -7.09
CA GLU A 114 26.01 14.13 -6.44
C GLU A 114 27.37 14.48 -7.04
N GLY A 115 28.34 14.80 -6.18
CA GLY A 115 29.69 15.17 -6.59
C GLY A 115 29.84 16.59 -7.18
N GLN A 116 28.79 17.41 -7.22
CA GLN A 116 28.84 18.79 -7.72
C GLN A 116 28.30 19.79 -6.68
N PRO A 117 28.88 21.01 -6.56
CA PRO A 117 28.38 22.05 -5.66
C PRO A 117 27.16 22.79 -6.26
N VAL A 118 26.28 22.07 -6.94
CA VAL A 118 25.10 22.60 -7.63
C VAL A 118 23.87 21.82 -7.19
N SER A 119 22.78 22.55 -6.94
CA SER A 119 21.47 21.97 -6.70
C SER A 119 20.47 22.44 -7.76
N PHE A 120 19.40 21.68 -7.91
CA PHE A 120 18.24 22.06 -8.71
C PHE A 120 17.02 22.20 -7.81
N SER A 121 16.24 23.26 -8.03
CA SER A 121 15.11 23.63 -7.16
C SER A 121 13.82 22.91 -7.55
N ARG A 122 12.93 22.74 -6.58
CA ARG A 122 11.58 22.26 -6.84
C ARG A 122 10.74 23.35 -7.52
N GLY A 123 10.03 22.97 -8.57
CA GLY A 123 9.01 23.78 -9.24
C GLY A 123 7.63 23.52 -8.66
N THR A 124 6.60 23.86 -9.43
CA THR A 124 5.21 23.56 -9.08
C THR A 124 4.88 22.14 -9.48
N ASP A 125 4.40 21.34 -8.52
CA ASP A 125 3.93 19.98 -8.77
C ASP A 125 2.68 19.97 -9.67
N ILE A 126 2.48 18.86 -10.37
CA ILE A 126 1.35 18.61 -11.24
C ILE A 126 0.53 17.48 -10.63
N ASP A 127 -0.48 17.86 -9.87
CA ASP A 127 -1.47 16.94 -9.30
C ASP A 127 -2.33 16.32 -10.40
N ALA A 128 -2.79 15.09 -10.16
CA ALA A 128 -3.78 14.46 -11.03
C ALA A 128 -5.17 15.06 -10.79
N LYS A 129 -6.03 15.01 -11.80
CA LYS A 129 -7.42 15.49 -11.72
C LYS A 129 -8.24 14.75 -10.67
N ASP A 130 -9.22 15.45 -10.13
CA ASP A 130 -10.24 14.87 -9.26
C ASP A 130 -11.14 13.86 -10.00
N THR A 131 -11.48 14.15 -11.25
CA THR A 131 -12.45 13.41 -12.06
C THR A 131 -11.82 12.31 -12.90
N GLY A 132 -12.60 11.30 -13.27
CA GLY A 132 -12.15 10.21 -14.16
C GLY A 132 -11.80 8.92 -13.40
N GLN A 133 -11.96 8.92 -12.08
CA GLN A 133 -11.68 7.79 -11.22
C GLN A 133 -12.96 7.00 -10.92
N TRP A 134 -12.99 5.73 -11.29
CA TRP A 134 -14.13 4.86 -11.11
C TRP A 134 -13.73 3.39 -11.14
N GLY A 135 -14.57 2.54 -10.58
CA GLY A 135 -14.38 1.11 -10.62
C GLY A 135 -15.68 0.34 -10.59
N VAL A 136 -15.63 -0.89 -11.09
CA VAL A 136 -16.71 -1.88 -11.00
C VAL A 136 -16.12 -3.19 -10.48
N ALA A 137 -16.83 -3.82 -9.57
CA ALA A 137 -16.52 -5.11 -8.99
C ALA A 137 -17.70 -6.07 -9.16
N PHE A 138 -17.39 -7.33 -9.44
CA PHE A 138 -18.31 -8.45 -9.35
C PHE A 138 -17.80 -9.38 -8.26
N GLU A 139 -18.61 -9.65 -7.25
CA GLU A 139 -18.24 -10.52 -6.15
C GLU A 139 -19.20 -11.70 -6.11
N TYR A 140 -18.67 -12.91 -6.26
CA TYR A 140 -19.42 -14.15 -6.34
C TYR A 140 -19.05 -15.07 -5.20
N TYR A 141 -20.04 -15.46 -4.40
CA TYR A 141 -19.89 -16.44 -3.34
C TYR A 141 -20.23 -17.85 -3.83
N ALA A 142 -19.20 -18.68 -3.97
CA ALA A 142 -19.33 -20.07 -4.39
C ALA A 142 -19.53 -21.00 -3.18
N GLU A 143 -20.78 -21.21 -2.76
CA GLU A 143 -21.15 -22.12 -1.67
C GLU A 143 -20.64 -23.56 -1.88
N ASN A 144 -20.62 -24.02 -3.14
CA ASN A 144 -20.30 -25.40 -3.50
C ASN A 144 -18.80 -25.68 -3.65
N LEU A 145 -17.92 -24.68 -3.41
CA LEU A 145 -16.48 -24.82 -3.56
C LEU A 145 -15.78 -24.67 -2.21
N GLY A 146 -15.25 -25.78 -1.69
CA GLY A 146 -14.62 -25.82 -0.36
C GLY A 146 -15.65 -25.69 0.76
N TYR A 147 -15.37 -24.86 1.76
CA TYR A 147 -16.31 -24.47 2.83
C TYR A 147 -16.99 -23.12 2.53
N GLY A 148 -17.17 -22.80 1.25
CA GLY A 148 -17.50 -21.47 0.75
C GLY A 148 -16.25 -20.74 0.25
N THR A 149 -16.31 -20.21 -0.96
CA THR A 149 -15.22 -19.44 -1.57
C THR A 149 -15.75 -18.17 -2.19
N ASP A 150 -15.22 -17.02 -1.78
CA ASP A 150 -15.48 -15.74 -2.41
C ASP A 150 -14.57 -15.55 -3.61
N PHE A 151 -15.14 -15.10 -4.73
CA PHE A 151 -14.42 -14.69 -5.92
C PHE A 151 -14.72 -13.23 -6.22
N GLY A 152 -13.71 -12.46 -6.59
CA GLY A 152 -13.85 -11.07 -7.02
C GLY A 152 -13.29 -10.88 -8.42
N LEU A 153 -13.97 -10.10 -9.25
CA LEU A 153 -13.46 -9.57 -10.52
C LEU A 153 -13.60 -8.06 -10.52
N TYR A 154 -12.53 -7.36 -10.91
CA TYR A 154 -12.44 -5.91 -10.74
C TYR A 154 -11.96 -5.25 -12.02
N TYR A 155 -12.55 -4.10 -12.34
CA TYR A 155 -12.04 -3.18 -13.35
C TYR A 155 -12.07 -1.76 -12.80
N MET A 156 -10.97 -1.04 -12.91
CA MET A 156 -10.85 0.34 -12.40
C MET A 156 -10.10 1.22 -13.40
N ASN A 157 -10.53 2.49 -13.53
CA ASN A 157 -9.69 3.56 -14.05
C ASN A 157 -9.37 4.49 -12.88
N TYR A 158 -8.09 4.71 -12.60
CA TYR A 158 -7.66 5.53 -11.47
C TYR A 158 -6.51 6.45 -11.87
N HIS A 159 -6.14 7.36 -10.98
CA HIS A 159 -4.95 8.19 -11.13
C HIS A 159 -3.99 7.84 -10.03
N ASP A 160 -2.70 7.73 -10.37
CA ASP A 160 -1.67 7.33 -9.44
C ASP A 160 -1.67 8.24 -8.23
N LYS A 161 -1.54 7.64 -7.06
CA LYS A 161 -1.46 8.33 -5.77
C LYS A 161 0.00 8.55 -5.38
N ASN A 162 0.92 7.86 -6.06
CA ASN A 162 2.37 8.00 -5.88
C ASN A 162 2.95 8.92 -6.97
N PRO A 163 3.87 9.82 -6.60
CA PRO A 163 4.44 10.76 -7.55
C PRO A 163 5.52 10.12 -8.42
N SER A 164 5.68 10.68 -9.62
CA SER A 164 6.90 10.56 -10.40
C SER A 164 7.73 11.84 -10.26
N VAL A 165 9.04 11.71 -10.13
CA VAL A 165 9.96 12.86 -10.10
C VAL A 165 10.33 13.24 -11.53
N ILE A 166 9.84 14.39 -11.99
CA ILE A 166 10.13 14.93 -13.31
C ILE A 166 11.22 15.98 -13.18
N ARG A 167 12.20 15.94 -14.08
CA ARG A 167 13.35 16.86 -14.08
C ARG A 167 13.38 17.66 -15.36
N SER A 168 13.63 18.96 -15.24
CA SER A 168 13.88 19.85 -16.38
C SER A 168 15.38 20.08 -16.52
N PHE A 169 15.86 20.11 -17.76
CA PHE A 169 17.28 20.18 -18.07
C PHE A 169 17.66 21.49 -18.74
N GLY A 170 18.83 22.03 -18.38
CA GLY A 170 19.34 23.28 -18.93
C GLY A 170 20.86 23.38 -18.81
N PRO A 171 21.47 24.44 -19.40
CA PRO A 171 22.91 24.63 -19.39
C PRO A 171 23.44 24.96 -17.98
N HIS A 172 24.57 24.36 -17.62
CA HIS A 172 25.25 24.59 -16.35
C HIS A 172 25.73 26.06 -16.24
N PRO A 173 25.49 26.77 -15.12
CA PRO A 173 25.78 28.21 -15.02
C PRO A 173 27.24 28.59 -15.29
N GLN A 174 28.19 27.76 -14.86
CA GLN A 174 29.63 27.95 -15.08
C GLN A 174 30.21 27.17 -16.27
N ALA A 175 29.40 26.35 -16.95
CA ALA A 175 29.84 25.49 -18.06
C ALA A 175 28.71 25.28 -19.08
N PRO A 176 28.37 26.28 -19.91
CA PRO A 176 27.13 26.29 -20.69
C PRO A 176 26.93 25.13 -21.68
N ASN A 177 28.00 24.41 -22.04
CA ASN A 177 27.94 23.23 -22.91
C ASN A 177 27.58 21.93 -22.16
N VAL A 178 27.51 21.98 -20.83
CA VAL A 178 27.12 20.85 -19.98
C VAL A 178 25.65 21.02 -19.62
N ILE A 179 24.83 20.01 -19.93
CA ILE A 179 23.41 19.99 -19.58
C ILE A 179 23.24 19.30 -18.23
N ILE A 180 22.57 19.98 -17.30
CA ILE A 180 22.29 19.49 -15.95
C ILE A 180 20.80 19.62 -15.62
N PRO A 181 20.28 18.87 -14.64
CA PRO A 181 19.00 19.20 -14.03
C PRO A 181 19.03 20.63 -13.48
N THR A 182 17.95 21.37 -13.71
CA THR A 182 17.80 22.78 -13.27
C THR A 182 16.62 22.96 -12.34
N THR A 183 15.53 22.25 -12.61
CA THR A 183 14.39 22.12 -11.70
C THR A 183 13.87 20.69 -11.66
N TYR A 184 13.08 20.37 -10.65
CA TYR A 184 12.25 19.17 -10.63
C TYR A 184 10.84 19.49 -10.13
N HIS A 185 9.86 18.67 -10.46
CA HIS A 185 8.53 18.72 -9.88
C HIS A 185 7.99 17.30 -9.72
N LEU A 186 6.99 17.14 -8.86
CA LEU A 186 6.26 15.89 -8.77
C LEU A 186 5.11 15.89 -9.77
N GLU A 187 4.91 14.78 -10.45
CA GLU A 187 3.81 14.61 -11.41
C GLU A 187 3.11 13.28 -11.16
N TYR A 188 1.78 13.30 -11.17
CA TYR A 188 0.96 12.14 -10.88
C TYR A 188 0.29 11.61 -12.15
N ALA A 189 0.47 10.31 -12.39
CA ALA A 189 0.04 9.67 -13.62
C ALA A 189 -1.49 9.48 -13.65
N GLU A 190 -2.19 10.13 -14.59
CA GLU A 190 -3.62 9.93 -14.82
C GLU A 190 -3.94 8.66 -15.63
N ASP A 191 -5.21 8.26 -15.61
CA ASP A 191 -5.83 7.20 -16.42
C ASP A 191 -5.07 5.87 -16.46
N ILE A 192 -4.77 5.31 -15.29
CA ILE A 192 -4.24 3.95 -15.17
C ILE A 192 -5.42 2.98 -15.11
N LYS A 193 -5.40 1.94 -15.93
CA LYS A 193 -6.47 0.94 -16.01
C LYS A 193 -6.03 -0.32 -15.28
N LEU A 194 -6.77 -0.74 -14.27
CA LEU A 194 -6.53 -1.95 -13.51
C LEU A 194 -7.59 -3.00 -13.83
N THR A 195 -7.16 -4.20 -14.20
CA THR A 195 -8.02 -5.39 -14.27
C THR A 195 -7.50 -6.40 -13.26
N GLY A 196 -8.37 -6.84 -12.35
CA GLY A 196 -7.97 -7.68 -11.24
C GLY A 196 -8.94 -8.82 -10.99
N ALA A 197 -8.45 -9.82 -10.28
CA ALA A 197 -9.27 -10.90 -9.74
C ALA A 197 -8.77 -11.27 -8.35
N SER A 198 -9.67 -11.75 -7.49
CA SER A 198 -9.32 -12.28 -6.18
C SER A 198 -10.11 -13.52 -5.86
N PHE A 199 -9.59 -14.30 -4.92
CA PHE A 199 -10.37 -15.32 -4.21
C PHE A 199 -10.07 -15.27 -2.72
N SER A 200 -11.03 -15.68 -1.89
CA SER A 200 -10.80 -15.99 -0.48
C SER A 200 -11.54 -17.28 -0.14
N THR A 201 -10.86 -18.22 0.48
CA THR A 201 -11.43 -19.52 0.84
C THR A 201 -10.97 -19.95 2.22
N VAL A 202 -11.80 -20.72 2.91
CA VAL A 202 -11.45 -21.30 4.21
C VAL A 202 -11.15 -22.78 4.05
N ILE A 203 -9.96 -23.18 4.49
CA ILE A 203 -9.51 -24.58 4.54
C ILE A 203 -9.11 -24.91 5.98
N GLY A 204 -9.96 -25.66 6.68
CA GLY A 204 -9.77 -25.95 8.10
C GLY A 204 -9.83 -24.65 8.93
N ASN A 205 -8.74 -24.34 9.63
CA ASN A 205 -8.61 -23.12 10.44
C ASN A 205 -7.85 -21.99 9.71
N THR A 206 -7.64 -22.14 8.40
CA THR A 206 -6.91 -21.17 7.57
C THR A 206 -7.85 -20.49 6.61
N ASN A 207 -7.96 -19.16 6.66
CA ASN A 207 -8.43 -18.37 5.51
C ASN A 207 -7.23 -18.13 4.58
N ILE A 208 -7.38 -18.46 3.31
CA ILE A 208 -6.39 -18.21 2.26
C ILE A 208 -7.00 -17.23 1.27
N GLY A 209 -6.33 -16.10 1.08
CA GLY A 209 -6.65 -15.09 0.08
C GLY A 209 -5.65 -15.14 -1.06
N GLY A 210 -6.10 -14.80 -2.26
CA GLY A 210 -5.21 -14.56 -3.38
C GLY A 210 -5.75 -13.46 -4.27
N GLU A 211 -4.85 -12.67 -4.84
CA GLU A 211 -5.22 -11.65 -5.82
C GLU A 211 -4.22 -11.56 -6.96
N ILE A 212 -4.72 -11.15 -8.12
CA ILE A 212 -3.92 -10.78 -9.28
C ILE A 212 -4.42 -9.43 -9.79
N ALA A 213 -3.50 -8.55 -10.14
CA ALA A 213 -3.79 -7.25 -10.71
C ALA A 213 -2.89 -6.99 -11.92
N HIS A 214 -3.50 -6.63 -13.04
CA HIS A 214 -2.83 -6.14 -14.23
C HIS A 214 -3.14 -4.65 -14.39
N ARG A 215 -2.10 -3.82 -14.44
CA ARG A 215 -2.21 -2.38 -14.61
C ARG A 215 -1.67 -1.98 -15.97
N LYS A 216 -2.49 -1.31 -16.77
CA LYS A 216 -2.11 -0.73 -18.06
C LYS A 216 -1.98 0.77 -17.93
N ASP A 217 -1.00 1.33 -18.62
CA ASP A 217 -0.61 2.74 -18.53
C ASP A 217 -0.05 3.11 -17.14
N ALA A 218 0.47 2.15 -16.37
CA ALA A 218 1.17 2.41 -15.11
C ALA A 218 2.55 3.03 -15.38
N VAL A 219 3.16 3.65 -14.36
CA VAL A 219 4.52 4.20 -14.48
C VAL A 219 5.56 3.12 -14.21
N ALA A 220 6.62 3.11 -15.01
CA ALA A 220 7.87 2.43 -14.75
C ALA A 220 9.06 3.37 -15.00
N LEU A 221 10.09 3.30 -14.17
CA LEU A 221 11.30 4.09 -14.36
C LEU A 221 12.24 3.42 -15.36
N VAL A 222 12.69 4.17 -16.35
CA VAL A 222 13.72 3.75 -17.31
C VAL A 222 14.96 4.63 -17.20
N ASP A 223 16.11 4.03 -17.45
CA ASP A 223 17.37 4.74 -17.49
C ASP A 223 17.45 5.65 -18.72
N SER A 224 18.05 6.81 -18.49
CA SER A 224 18.43 7.73 -19.55
C SER A 224 19.81 8.30 -19.26
N GLN A 225 20.42 8.94 -20.25
CA GLN A 225 21.70 9.64 -20.09
C GLN A 225 21.70 10.67 -18.96
N ALA A 226 20.53 11.17 -18.60
CA ALA A 226 20.36 12.18 -17.55
C ALA A 226 19.78 11.59 -16.24
N GLY A 227 19.79 10.26 -16.10
CA GLY A 227 19.24 9.49 -14.98
C GLY A 227 17.81 8.98 -15.22
N PRO A 228 17.16 8.43 -14.19
CA PRO A 228 15.86 7.77 -14.31
C PRO A 228 14.75 8.70 -14.83
N VAL A 229 13.96 8.24 -15.79
CA VAL A 229 12.79 8.95 -16.31
C VAL A 229 11.55 8.07 -16.25
N PRO A 230 10.39 8.60 -15.82
CA PRO A 230 9.16 7.83 -15.79
C PRO A 230 8.62 7.63 -17.21
N LYS A 231 8.22 6.40 -17.50
CA LYS A 231 7.54 6.01 -18.74
C LYS A 231 6.28 5.24 -18.42
N ARG A 232 5.27 5.36 -19.30
CA ARG A 232 4.04 4.57 -19.20
C ARG A 232 4.30 3.16 -19.70
N GLY A 233 3.70 2.16 -19.08
CA GLY A 233 3.84 0.74 -19.44
C GLY A 233 2.73 -0.11 -18.85
N SER A 234 2.94 -1.42 -18.81
CA SER A 234 2.02 -2.34 -18.12
C SER A 234 2.76 -3.18 -17.08
N THR A 235 2.06 -3.47 -15.98
CA THR A 235 2.59 -4.25 -14.86
C THR A 235 1.60 -5.33 -14.45
N ALA A 236 2.10 -6.44 -13.93
CA ALA A 236 1.31 -7.48 -13.29
C ALA A 236 1.80 -7.70 -11.86
N GLN A 237 0.88 -7.94 -10.94
CA GLN A 237 1.16 -8.25 -9.55
C GLN A 237 0.27 -9.41 -9.10
N VAL A 238 0.83 -10.35 -8.35
CA VAL A 238 0.14 -11.49 -7.76
C VAL A 238 0.50 -11.55 -6.28
N GLN A 239 -0.48 -11.84 -5.43
CA GLN A 239 -0.30 -11.95 -3.99
C GLN A 239 -1.10 -13.13 -3.45
N LEU A 240 -0.57 -13.75 -2.40
CA LEU A 240 -1.24 -14.80 -1.64
C LEU A 240 -1.13 -14.45 -0.16
N SER A 241 -2.27 -14.38 0.51
CA SER A 241 -2.39 -14.12 1.95
C SER A 241 -2.96 -15.33 2.69
N ALA A 242 -2.60 -15.45 3.97
CA ALA A 242 -3.12 -16.49 4.85
C ALA A 242 -3.35 -15.94 6.25
N ILE A 243 -4.49 -16.31 6.84
CA ILE A 243 -4.83 -16.07 8.24
C ILE A 243 -5.11 -17.43 8.87
N HIS A 244 -4.33 -17.83 9.86
CA HIS A 244 -4.44 -19.13 10.50
C HIS A 244 -4.54 -19.00 12.01
N SER A 245 -5.58 -19.58 12.60
CA SER A 245 -5.67 -19.75 14.05
C SER A 245 -5.18 -21.15 14.44
N PHE A 246 -4.09 -21.20 15.19
CA PHE A 246 -3.58 -22.46 15.76
C PHE A 246 -4.35 -22.88 17.03
N GLY A 247 -5.24 -22.02 17.53
CA GLY A 247 -5.93 -22.23 18.79
C GLY A 247 -4.99 -22.21 19.99
N GLN A 248 -5.39 -22.91 21.05
CA GLN A 248 -4.61 -23.00 22.29
C GLN A 248 -3.36 -23.88 22.10
N THR A 249 -2.24 -23.40 22.62
CA THR A 249 -0.96 -24.12 22.60
C THR A 249 -0.44 -24.32 24.03
N SER A 250 0.69 -25.03 24.18
CA SER A 250 1.32 -25.19 25.51
C SER A 250 1.91 -23.91 26.09
N PHE A 251 2.03 -22.84 25.29
CA PHE A 251 2.73 -21.61 25.66
C PHE A 251 1.93 -20.32 25.42
N ALA A 252 0.71 -20.40 24.90
CA ALA A 252 -0.21 -19.28 24.72
C ALA A 252 -1.66 -19.77 24.64
N ASP A 253 -2.61 -18.95 25.09
CA ASP A 253 -4.04 -19.27 25.07
C ASP A 253 -4.60 -19.26 23.65
N GLU A 254 -4.05 -18.41 22.78
CA GLU A 254 -4.30 -18.43 21.36
C GLU A 254 -3.02 -18.01 20.60
N VAL A 255 -2.72 -18.71 19.51
CA VAL A 255 -1.72 -18.26 18.53
C VAL A 255 -2.40 -17.99 17.21
N LEU A 256 -2.28 -16.75 16.73
CA LEU A 256 -2.75 -16.32 15.42
C LEU A 256 -1.56 -16.06 14.51
N PHE A 257 -1.65 -16.50 13.26
CA PHE A 257 -0.73 -16.10 12.21
C PHE A 257 -1.49 -15.37 11.10
N THR A 258 -0.92 -14.28 10.64
CA THR A 258 -1.32 -13.62 9.40
C THR A 258 -0.08 -13.42 8.54
N GLY A 259 -0.19 -13.64 7.24
CA GLY A 259 0.96 -13.52 6.35
C GLY A 259 0.55 -13.28 4.91
N GLU A 260 1.45 -12.69 4.15
CA GLU A 260 1.28 -12.41 2.74
C GLU A 260 2.62 -12.55 2.01
N ILE A 261 2.58 -13.15 0.83
CA ILE A 261 3.68 -13.14 -0.13
C ILE A 261 3.19 -12.50 -1.42
N GLY A 262 4.05 -11.75 -2.09
CA GLY A 262 3.70 -11.06 -3.32
C GLY A 262 4.84 -11.03 -4.32
N TYR A 263 4.47 -10.97 -5.59
CA TYR A 263 5.37 -10.82 -6.73
C TYR A 263 4.80 -9.80 -7.71
N ASN A 264 5.63 -8.91 -8.22
CA ASN A 264 5.25 -8.01 -9.30
C ASN A 264 6.26 -8.04 -10.46
N ARG A 265 5.82 -7.58 -11.63
CA ARG A 265 6.63 -7.53 -12.83
C ARG A 265 6.18 -6.43 -13.79
N VAL A 266 7.14 -5.72 -14.36
CA VAL A 266 6.95 -4.87 -15.54
C VAL A 266 6.87 -5.74 -16.79
N LEU A 267 5.74 -5.67 -17.49
CA LEU A 267 5.47 -6.46 -18.70
C LEU A 267 6.05 -5.78 -19.94
N ASP A 268 5.75 -4.49 -20.08
CA ASP A 268 6.16 -3.63 -21.21
C ASP A 268 6.31 -2.17 -20.75
N VAL A 269 7.02 -1.38 -21.56
CA VAL A 269 7.17 0.07 -21.42
C VAL A 269 6.98 0.70 -22.80
N LYS A 270 6.23 1.79 -22.89
CA LYS A 270 6.01 2.55 -24.14
C LYS A 270 7.26 3.32 -24.52
N ASP A 271 7.57 3.33 -25.82
CA ASP A 271 8.71 4.05 -26.41
C ASP A 271 10.04 3.74 -25.71
N GLY A 272 10.23 2.49 -25.30
CA GLY A 272 11.42 1.99 -24.61
C GLY A 272 11.44 0.47 -24.54
N SER A 273 12.38 -0.08 -23.78
CA SER A 273 12.48 -1.52 -23.53
C SER A 273 12.49 -1.81 -22.03
N VAL A 274 11.97 -2.98 -21.65
CA VAL A 274 12.08 -3.52 -20.29
C VAL A 274 13.52 -3.88 -19.91
N SER A 275 14.46 -3.87 -20.87
CA SER A 275 15.90 -3.98 -20.62
C SER A 275 16.50 -2.68 -20.09
N ASP A 276 15.81 -1.57 -20.27
CA ASP A 276 16.32 -0.23 -19.96
C ASP A 276 15.71 0.30 -18.66
N LEU A 277 15.11 -0.57 -17.84
CA LEU A 277 14.54 -0.20 -16.56
C LEU A 277 15.64 0.24 -15.59
N THR A 278 15.37 1.28 -14.81
CA THR A 278 16.29 1.77 -13.77
C THR A 278 16.43 0.75 -12.64
N ASP A 279 15.32 0.17 -12.22
CA ASP A 279 15.29 -0.90 -11.22
C ASP A 279 14.95 -2.25 -11.89
N ASP A 280 14.82 -3.31 -11.10
CA ASP A 280 14.56 -4.65 -11.62
C ASP A 280 13.21 -4.76 -12.32
N ARG A 281 13.16 -5.61 -13.34
CA ARG A 281 11.91 -5.93 -14.04
C ARG A 281 10.87 -6.56 -13.12
N SER A 282 11.29 -7.23 -12.05
CA SER A 282 10.39 -7.89 -11.10
C SER A 282 10.87 -7.76 -9.67
N GLY A 283 9.92 -7.76 -8.74
CA GLY A 283 10.16 -7.75 -7.30
C GLY A 283 9.31 -8.81 -6.61
N SER A 284 9.78 -9.35 -5.49
CA SER A 284 8.93 -10.10 -4.56
C SER A 284 9.37 -9.98 -3.12
N GLY A 285 8.38 -10.05 -2.24
CA GLY A 285 8.56 -9.95 -0.81
C GLY A 285 7.47 -10.67 -0.04
N MET A 286 7.64 -10.68 1.27
CA MET A 286 6.67 -11.22 2.22
C MET A 286 6.51 -10.26 3.40
N GLY A 287 5.34 -10.31 4.01
CA GLY A 287 5.04 -9.68 5.29
C GLY A 287 4.19 -10.62 6.14
N GLY A 288 4.30 -10.52 7.46
CA GLY A 288 3.49 -11.35 8.34
C GLY A 288 3.59 -10.98 9.80
N MET A 289 2.71 -11.59 10.60
CA MET A 289 2.62 -11.44 12.03
C MET A 289 2.23 -12.77 12.68
N ILE A 290 2.86 -13.06 13.81
CA ILE A 290 2.41 -14.06 14.78
C ILE A 290 1.99 -13.31 16.04
N THR A 291 0.77 -13.53 16.50
CA THR A 291 0.24 -12.93 17.73
C THR A 291 0.03 -14.02 18.77
N LEU A 292 0.73 -13.91 19.89
CA LEU A 292 0.52 -14.75 21.06
C LEU A 292 -0.43 -14.03 22.01
N LYS A 293 -1.58 -14.63 22.32
CA LYS A 293 -2.55 -14.05 23.27
C LYS A 293 -2.54 -14.81 24.59
N TYR A 294 -2.61 -14.04 25.67
CA TYR A 294 -2.66 -14.50 27.04
C TYR A 294 -3.82 -13.80 27.75
N ASN A 295 -4.84 -14.56 28.13
CA ASN A 295 -6.05 -14.04 28.74
C ASN A 295 -5.91 -14.05 30.26
N ASN A 296 -6.43 -13.01 30.92
CA ASN A 296 -6.47 -12.92 32.39
C ASN A 296 -5.10 -13.10 33.07
N VAL A 297 -4.04 -12.52 32.51
CA VAL A 297 -2.69 -12.53 33.12
C VAL A 297 -2.66 -11.82 34.49
N ALA A 298 -3.61 -10.92 34.70
CA ALA A 298 -3.94 -10.29 35.98
C ALA A 298 -5.45 -9.94 35.99
N PRO A 299 -6.04 -9.50 37.13
CA PRO A 299 -7.46 -9.16 37.19
C PRO A 299 -7.87 -8.10 36.15
N ALA A 300 -8.78 -8.49 35.24
CA ALA A 300 -9.23 -7.68 34.11
C ALA A 300 -8.10 -7.22 33.18
N THR A 301 -7.03 -8.01 33.07
CA THR A 301 -5.87 -7.69 32.23
C THR A 301 -5.57 -8.83 31.25
N ASN A 302 -5.48 -8.49 29.96
CA ASN A 302 -5.01 -9.38 28.90
C ASN A 302 -3.67 -8.90 28.34
N LEU A 303 -2.87 -9.83 27.83
CA LEU A 303 -1.58 -9.54 27.19
C LEU A 303 -1.57 -10.15 25.79
N GLU A 304 -1.18 -9.35 24.81
CA GLU A 304 -0.85 -9.81 23.47
C GLU A 304 0.62 -9.52 23.16
N VAL A 305 1.32 -10.50 22.59
CA VAL A 305 2.70 -10.38 22.12
C VAL A 305 2.72 -10.61 20.61
N PRO A 306 2.53 -9.56 19.79
CA PRO A 306 2.70 -9.66 18.36
C PRO A 306 4.18 -9.60 17.98
N VAL A 307 4.58 -10.50 17.08
CA VAL A 307 5.87 -10.53 16.40
C VAL A 307 5.59 -10.37 14.91
N SER A 308 5.99 -9.24 14.33
CA SER A 308 5.82 -8.98 12.89
C SER A 308 7.15 -9.02 12.16
N PHE A 309 7.10 -9.39 10.89
CA PHE A 309 8.25 -9.44 10.00
C PHE A 309 7.86 -8.97 8.59
N SER A 310 8.82 -8.44 7.87
CA SER A 310 8.70 -8.10 6.47
C SER A 310 10.07 -8.28 5.82
N LYS A 311 10.07 -8.76 4.57
CA LYS A 311 11.29 -9.02 3.81
C LYS A 311 11.05 -8.94 2.31
N ASN A 312 11.88 -8.18 1.62
CA ASN A 312 12.05 -8.28 0.17
C ASN A 312 13.15 -9.32 -0.10
N PHE A 313 12.90 -10.29 -0.98
CA PHE A 313 13.85 -11.40 -1.21
C PHE A 313 14.21 -11.63 -2.67
N ASN A 314 13.64 -10.87 -3.61
CA ASN A 314 14.04 -10.92 -5.01
C ASN A 314 13.75 -9.58 -5.67
N GLY A 315 14.81 -8.84 -5.97
CA GLY A 315 14.80 -7.61 -6.75
C GLY A 315 13.99 -6.45 -6.16
N HIS A 316 14.24 -5.27 -6.71
CA HIS A 316 13.44 -4.07 -6.43
C HIS A 316 12.74 -3.65 -7.69
N SER A 317 11.40 -3.74 -7.73
CA SER A 317 10.73 -3.60 -9.01
C SER A 317 10.58 -2.16 -9.47
N ALA A 318 10.93 -1.90 -10.73
CA ALA A 318 10.66 -0.63 -11.41
C ALA A 318 9.17 -0.27 -11.54
N ALA A 319 8.26 -1.18 -11.16
CA ALA A 319 6.81 -0.93 -11.06
C ALA A 319 6.40 -0.23 -9.75
N GLY A 320 7.34 0.12 -8.86
CA GLY A 320 7.06 0.90 -7.64
C GLY A 320 6.54 0.10 -6.45
N THR A 321 6.63 -1.23 -6.49
CA THR A 321 6.35 -2.15 -5.36
C THR A 321 7.60 -2.96 -5.03
N PHE A 322 7.76 -3.37 -3.76
CA PHE A 322 8.96 -4.08 -3.27
C PHE A 322 10.24 -3.27 -3.49
N THR A 323 10.21 -1.97 -3.18
CA THR A 323 11.34 -1.06 -3.35
C THR A 323 12.13 -0.92 -2.04
N ASN A 324 13.27 -0.23 -2.08
CA ASN A 324 14.11 0.02 -0.89
C ASN A 324 13.42 0.83 0.23
N GLY A 325 12.24 1.39 -0.03
CA GLY A 325 11.42 2.14 0.93
C GLY A 325 10.04 1.53 1.22
N GLN A 326 9.68 0.42 0.56
CA GLN A 326 8.40 -0.28 0.75
C GLN A 326 8.65 -1.77 1.05
N ASN A 327 7.87 -2.34 1.99
CA ASN A 327 8.01 -3.74 2.41
C ASN A 327 9.44 -4.11 2.84
N THR A 328 10.10 -3.18 3.55
CA THR A 328 11.52 -3.26 3.90
C THR A 328 11.82 -4.42 4.86
N ASP A 329 13.07 -4.88 4.84
CA ASP A 329 13.58 -5.94 5.72
C ASP A 329 13.56 -5.49 7.18
N ARG A 330 12.58 -5.98 7.94
CA ARG A 330 12.38 -5.61 9.34
C ARG A 330 11.76 -6.73 10.16
N MET A 331 11.99 -6.68 11.46
CA MET A 331 11.25 -7.45 12.45
C MET A 331 10.84 -6.53 13.60
N SER A 332 9.70 -6.80 14.19
CA SER A 332 9.24 -6.11 15.39
C SER A 332 8.60 -7.06 16.36
N ILE A 333 8.78 -6.75 17.65
CA ILE A 333 8.10 -7.41 18.76
C ILE A 333 7.44 -6.34 19.62
N ALA A 334 6.22 -6.60 20.07
CA ALA A 334 5.54 -5.75 21.04
C ALA A 334 4.97 -6.54 22.20
N ALA A 335 4.73 -5.85 23.31
CA ALA A 335 3.86 -6.29 24.39
C ALA A 335 2.70 -5.29 24.49
N LYS A 336 1.47 -5.76 24.25
CA LYS A 336 0.24 -4.99 24.35
C LYS A 336 -0.56 -5.48 25.56
N VAL A 337 -0.82 -4.59 26.50
CA VAL A 337 -1.58 -4.86 27.71
C VAL A 337 -2.93 -4.16 27.61
N PHE A 338 -3.99 -4.94 27.72
CA PHE A 338 -5.37 -4.46 27.73
C PHE A 338 -5.92 -4.56 29.15
N TYR A 339 -6.35 -3.44 29.74
CA TYR A 339 -6.97 -3.39 31.06
C TYR A 339 -8.42 -2.95 30.95
N LYS A 340 -9.34 -3.77 31.48
CA LYS A 340 -10.80 -3.56 31.44
C LYS A 340 -11.34 -3.24 30.04
N ASP A 341 -10.64 -3.69 29.00
CA ASP A 341 -10.94 -3.50 27.59
C ASP A 341 -11.06 -2.03 27.12
N ASN A 342 -10.78 -1.05 27.97
CA ASN A 342 -10.86 0.38 27.65
C ASN A 342 -9.52 1.12 27.77
N ILE A 343 -8.50 0.49 28.33
CA ILE A 343 -7.12 1.00 28.34
C ILE A 343 -6.22 -0.01 27.61
N GLU A 344 -5.53 0.46 26.58
CA GLU A 344 -4.47 -0.30 25.88
C GLU A 344 -3.14 0.42 26.12
N ALA A 345 -2.18 -0.27 26.71
CA ALA A 345 -0.80 0.19 26.82
C ALA A 345 0.11 -0.75 26.02
N SER A 346 0.96 -0.24 25.14
CA SER A 346 1.85 -1.06 24.35
C SER A 346 3.28 -0.53 24.34
N VAL A 347 4.25 -1.44 24.41
CA VAL A 347 5.66 -1.16 24.14
C VAL A 347 6.09 -2.05 22.98
N ALA A 348 6.74 -1.48 21.97
CA ALA A 348 7.24 -2.22 20.82
C ALA A 348 8.69 -1.83 20.50
N TYR A 349 9.45 -2.78 19.95
CA TYR A 349 10.76 -2.56 19.36
C TYR A 349 10.76 -3.02 17.91
N THR A 350 11.35 -2.23 17.02
CA THR A 350 11.48 -2.54 15.60
C THR A 350 12.95 -2.47 15.21
N ALA A 351 13.43 -3.53 14.58
CA ALA A 351 14.75 -3.61 14.00
C ALA A 351 14.68 -3.69 12.47
N TYR A 352 15.54 -2.94 11.81
CA TYR A 352 15.71 -2.95 10.35
C TYR A 352 17.01 -3.67 9.99
N PHE A 353 16.95 -4.47 8.92
CA PHE A 353 18.06 -5.33 8.50
C PHE A 353 18.42 -5.10 7.04
N GLY A 354 19.61 -5.57 6.64
CA GLY A 354 20.14 -5.46 5.28
C GLY A 354 21.01 -4.23 5.09
N ASP A 355 21.63 -4.11 3.91
CA ASP A 355 22.48 -2.98 3.58
C ASP A 355 21.63 -1.77 3.12
N ALA A 356 22.16 -0.56 3.27
CA ALA A 356 21.48 0.69 2.87
C ALA A 356 21.14 0.79 1.36
N LYS A 357 21.67 -0.12 0.54
CA LYS A 357 21.31 -0.28 -0.86
C LYS A 357 19.95 -0.96 -1.02
N ASP A 358 19.69 -1.98 -0.20
CA ASP A 358 18.49 -2.84 -0.29
C ASP A 358 17.39 -2.40 0.68
N ASN A 359 17.75 -1.66 1.74
CA ASN A 359 16.83 -1.14 2.73
C ASN A 359 17.25 0.27 3.18
N LYS A 360 16.45 1.30 2.85
CA LYS A 360 16.76 2.68 3.26
C LYS A 360 16.56 2.97 4.74
N TYR A 361 15.96 2.04 5.47
CA TYR A 361 15.75 2.14 6.92
C TYR A 361 16.81 1.39 7.73
N THR A 362 17.83 0.80 7.11
CA THR A 362 18.97 0.25 7.85
C THR A 362 19.51 1.30 8.83
N ASP A 363 19.83 0.84 10.05
CA ASP A 363 20.24 1.65 11.20
C ASP A 363 19.16 2.59 11.77
N ARG A 364 17.88 2.39 11.44
CA ARG A 364 16.75 3.17 11.97
C ARG A 364 15.90 2.41 13.00
N ASP A 365 16.55 1.55 13.77
CA ASP A 365 15.92 0.81 14.86
C ASP A 365 15.30 1.76 15.88
N PHE A 366 14.09 1.44 16.34
CA PHE A 366 13.38 2.30 17.27
C PHE A 366 12.51 1.52 18.26
N ALA A 367 12.27 2.14 19.40
CA ALA A 367 11.27 1.70 20.36
C ALA A 367 10.08 2.68 20.34
N SER A 368 8.87 2.15 20.53
CA SER A 368 7.65 2.95 20.62
C SER A 368 6.85 2.56 21.86
N ILE A 369 6.18 3.57 22.44
CA ILE A 369 5.28 3.40 23.57
C ILE A 369 3.96 4.07 23.17
N ASN A 370 2.85 3.36 23.33
CA ASN A 370 1.51 3.87 23.04
C ASN A 370 0.59 3.64 24.23
N LEU A 371 -0.29 4.60 24.50
CA LEU A 371 -1.35 4.50 25.49
C LEU A 371 -2.64 4.99 24.83
N LYS A 372 -3.64 4.11 24.74
CA LYS A 372 -4.98 4.43 24.23
C LYS A 372 -6.01 4.27 25.33
N TYR A 373 -7.01 5.15 25.29
CA TYR A 373 -8.19 5.08 26.13
C TYR A 373 -9.43 5.21 25.24
N SER A 374 -10.31 4.22 25.30
CA SER A 374 -11.59 4.20 24.59
C SER A 374 -12.70 4.64 25.54
N PHE A 375 -13.47 5.66 25.13
CA PHE A 375 -14.53 6.28 25.92
C PHE A 375 -15.92 5.74 25.61
#